data_AF-A0A9W7I569-F1
#
_entry.id   AF-A0A9W7I569-F1
#
_cell.length_a   1.000
_cell.length_b   1.000
_cell.length_c   1.000
_cell.angle_alpha   90.00
_cell.angle_beta   90.00
_cell.angle_gamma   90.00
#
_symmetry.space_group_name_H-M   'P 1'
#
loop_
_entity.id
_entity.type
_entity.pdbx_description
1 polymer ?
#
loop_
_entity_poly.entity_id
_entity_poly.type
_entity_poly.pdbx_seq_one_letter_code
_entity_poly.pdbx_strand_id
1 'polypeptide(L)'
;MGEIYEKMDCMIGEIRDLLINNKHEVDYVKMEEILVSRWENMNITMHCLRFALNPFFYDSKYLNVETPGGIPRRAPNQDREVVAEVLKAFDRIGEDENEKDELCKQLAKFQNKQGIFGTAYARIDATTMSPISWWSTYGSETTELAEIAIRVLSQPISSSSAERV
;
A
#
# COMPACT_ATOMS: atom_id res chain seq x y z
N MET A 1 -3.26 -8.55 1.16
CA MET A 1 -4.33 -7.52 1.26
C MET A 1 -3.95 -6.11 0.80
N GLY A 2 -2.70 -5.64 0.94
CA GLY A 2 -2.22 -4.44 0.19
C GLY A 2 -1.96 -4.69 -1.30
N GLU A 3 -2.12 -5.94 -1.74
CA GLU A 3 -1.94 -6.40 -3.12
C GLU A 3 -2.86 -5.75 -4.14
N ILE A 4 -3.98 -5.12 -3.75
CA ILE A 4 -4.91 -4.56 -4.74
C ILE A 4 -4.32 -3.33 -5.41
N TYR A 5 -3.67 -2.46 -4.64
CA TYR A 5 -2.96 -1.31 -5.18
C TYR A 5 -1.91 -1.79 -6.20
N GLU A 6 -1.02 -2.70 -5.77
CA GLU A 6 0.03 -3.27 -6.62
C GLU A 6 -0.52 -4.02 -7.85
N LYS A 7 -1.58 -4.81 -7.70
CA LYS A 7 -2.19 -5.54 -8.83
C LYS A 7 -2.85 -4.61 -9.82
N MET A 8 -3.48 -3.53 -9.36
CA MET A 8 -4.07 -2.52 -10.25
C MET A 8 -2.97 -1.83 -11.06
N ASP A 9 -1.89 -1.41 -10.41
CA ASP A 9 -0.76 -0.75 -11.06
C ASP A 9 -0.08 -1.67 -12.09
N CYS A 10 0.18 -2.94 -11.70
CA CYS A 10 0.69 -3.96 -12.62
C CYS A 10 -0.26 -4.20 -13.81
N MET A 11 -1.57 -4.31 -13.57
CA MET A 11 -2.55 -4.55 -14.63
C MET A 11 -2.59 -3.40 -15.65
N ILE A 12 -2.51 -2.14 -15.22
CA ILE A 12 -2.42 -0.99 -16.13
C ILE A 12 -1.17 -1.09 -17.00
N GLY A 13 -0.03 -1.47 -16.40
CA GLY A 13 1.21 -1.72 -17.11
C GLY A 13 1.13 -2.86 -18.14
N GLU A 14 0.49 -3.99 -17.77
CA GLU A 14 0.30 -5.12 -18.68
C GLU A 14 -0.56 -4.75 -19.88
N ILE A 15 -1.65 -4.00 -19.64
CA ILE A 15 -2.53 -3.51 -20.71
C ILE A 15 -1.75 -2.56 -21.63
N ARG A 16 -0.90 -1.70 -21.06
CA ARG A 16 -0.03 -0.82 -21.86
C ARG A 16 0.88 -1.62 -22.77
N ASP A 17 1.62 -2.58 -22.22
CA ASP A 17 2.56 -3.41 -22.98
C ASP A 17 1.87 -4.18 -24.11
N LEU A 18 0.64 -4.67 -23.85
CA LEU A 18 -0.17 -5.39 -24.84
C LEU A 18 -0.62 -4.49 -26.00
N LEU A 19 -0.96 -3.23 -25.73
CA LEU A 19 -1.60 -2.34 -26.70
C LEU A 19 -0.60 -1.45 -27.45
N ILE A 20 0.53 -1.07 -26.83
CA ILE A 20 1.44 -0.06 -27.40
C ILE A 20 2.16 -0.52 -28.68
N ASN A 21 2.25 -1.82 -28.92
CA ASN A 21 2.90 -2.41 -30.10
C ASN A 21 1.91 -3.04 -31.08
N ASN A 22 0.63 -2.67 -31.02
CA ASN A 22 -0.39 -3.23 -31.90
C ASN A 22 -1.35 -2.16 -32.45
N LYS A 23 -2.27 -2.58 -33.32
CA LYS A 23 -3.26 -1.69 -33.98
C LYS A 23 -4.23 -0.98 -33.02
N HIS A 24 -4.19 -1.31 -31.74
CA HIS A 24 -5.03 -0.80 -30.66
C HIS A 24 -4.29 0.17 -29.73
N GLU A 25 -3.11 0.67 -30.12
CA GLU A 25 -2.39 1.71 -29.36
C GLU A 25 -3.30 2.91 -29.04
N VAL A 26 -4.12 3.33 -30.01
CA VAL A 26 -5.10 4.42 -29.83
C VAL A 26 -6.22 4.10 -28.84
N ASP A 27 -6.49 2.81 -28.60
CA ASP A 27 -7.51 2.36 -27.66
C ASP A 27 -6.98 2.38 -26.21
N TYR A 28 -5.65 2.39 -26.01
CA TYR A 28 -5.04 2.39 -24.68
C TYR A 28 -5.50 3.58 -23.84
N VAL A 29 -5.49 4.79 -24.39
CA VAL A 29 -5.90 6.01 -23.67
C VAL A 29 -7.32 5.88 -23.13
N LYS A 30 -8.25 5.39 -23.96
CA LYS A 30 -9.64 5.19 -23.54
C LYS A 30 -9.78 4.08 -22.49
N MET A 31 -9.00 3.02 -22.59
CA MET A 31 -9.00 1.96 -21.58
C MET A 31 -8.42 2.44 -20.25
N GLU A 32 -7.31 3.19 -20.29
CA GLU A 32 -6.68 3.80 -19.12
C GLU A 32 -7.67 4.72 -18.40
N GLU A 33 -8.37 5.61 -19.11
CA GLU A 33 -9.41 6.47 -18.54
C GLU A 33 -10.51 5.67 -17.82
N ILE A 34 -11.00 4.58 -18.43
CA ILE A 34 -12.02 3.71 -17.81
C ILE A 34 -11.47 3.03 -16.56
N LEU A 35 -10.23 2.56 -16.59
CA LEU A 35 -9.59 1.88 -15.46
C LEU A 35 -9.34 2.83 -14.30
N VAL A 36 -8.79 4.02 -14.57
CA VAL A 36 -8.56 5.08 -13.58
C VAL A 36 -9.90 5.53 -12.99
N SER A 37 -10.93 5.77 -13.81
CA SER A 37 -12.24 6.16 -13.30
C SER A 37 -12.85 5.07 -12.39
N ARG A 38 -12.68 3.79 -12.73
CA ARG A 38 -13.12 2.70 -11.85
C ARG A 38 -12.30 2.64 -10.57
N TRP A 39 -11.01 2.88 -10.66
CA TRP A 39 -10.09 2.89 -9.53
C TRP A 39 -10.45 3.96 -8.50
N GLU A 40 -10.74 5.18 -8.96
CA GLU A 40 -11.21 6.29 -8.11
C GLU A 40 -12.52 5.95 -7.38
N ASN A 41 -13.35 5.08 -7.97
CA ASN A 41 -14.60 4.59 -7.37
C ASN A 41 -14.41 3.38 -6.44
N MET A 42 -13.23 2.74 -6.43
CA MET A 42 -12.85 1.76 -5.42
C MET A 42 -12.23 2.52 -4.24
N ASN A 43 -12.31 1.99 -3.02
CA ASN A 43 -11.82 2.67 -1.82
C ASN A 43 -10.28 2.78 -1.81
N ILE A 44 -9.75 3.68 -2.65
CA ILE A 44 -8.34 3.90 -2.93
C ILE A 44 -7.59 4.23 -1.65
N THR A 45 -8.22 5.00 -0.76
CA THR A 45 -7.72 5.33 0.57
C THR A 45 -7.35 4.07 1.36
N MET A 46 -8.26 3.11 1.45
CA MET A 46 -8.02 1.86 2.18
C MET A 46 -7.01 0.94 1.47
N HIS A 47 -7.01 0.93 0.14
CA HIS A 47 -6.03 0.16 -0.64
C HIS A 47 -4.61 0.69 -0.46
N CYS A 48 -4.43 2.02 -0.53
CA CYS A 48 -3.16 2.69 -0.25
C CYS A 48 -2.70 2.47 1.19
N LEU A 49 -3.61 2.57 2.16
CA LEU A 49 -3.28 2.31 3.57
C LEU A 49 -2.79 0.87 3.78
N ARG A 50 -3.49 -0.12 3.23
CA ARG A 50 -3.06 -1.53 3.30
C ARG A 50 -1.74 -1.79 2.59
N PHE A 51 -1.48 -1.08 1.50
CA PHE A 51 -0.21 -1.14 0.79
C PHE A 51 0.92 -0.56 1.66
N ALA A 52 0.72 0.64 2.23
CA ALA A 52 1.68 1.29 3.11
C ALA A 52 1.95 0.52 4.41
N LEU A 53 0.97 -0.20 4.94
CA LEU A 53 1.12 -0.99 6.17
C LEU A 53 1.67 -2.41 5.93
N ASN A 54 1.95 -2.82 4.69
CA ASN A 54 2.49 -4.15 4.44
C ASN A 54 4.03 -4.10 4.31
N PRO A 55 4.79 -4.71 5.25
CA PRO A 55 6.25 -4.64 5.27
C PRO A 55 6.91 -5.27 4.03
N PHE A 56 6.23 -6.20 3.36
CA PHE A 56 6.70 -6.82 2.12
C PHE A 56 7.07 -5.79 1.04
N PHE A 57 6.27 -4.72 0.89
CA PHE A 57 6.48 -3.72 -0.18
C PHE A 57 7.66 -2.78 0.06
N TYR A 58 8.35 -2.92 1.20
CA TYR A 58 9.59 -2.22 1.51
C TYR A 58 10.83 -3.12 1.35
N ASP A 59 10.64 -4.37 0.91
CA ASP A 59 11.73 -5.29 0.65
C ASP A 59 12.51 -4.91 -0.62
N SER A 60 13.83 -5.05 -0.53
CA SER A 60 14.73 -4.71 -1.63
C SER A 60 14.54 -5.59 -2.87
N LYS A 61 14.22 -6.88 -2.72
CA LYS A 61 14.05 -7.77 -3.88
C LYS A 61 12.78 -7.43 -4.62
N TYR A 62 11.71 -7.11 -3.89
CA TYR A 62 10.48 -6.60 -4.48
C TYR A 62 10.74 -5.31 -5.29
N LEU A 63 11.40 -4.32 -4.68
CA LEU A 63 11.64 -3.00 -5.30
C LEU A 63 12.57 -3.04 -6.52
N ASN A 64 13.46 -4.04 -6.60
CA ASN A 64 14.41 -4.19 -7.70
C ASN A 64 13.81 -4.89 -8.94
N VAL A 65 12.53 -5.25 -8.92
CA VAL A 65 11.84 -5.85 -10.06
C VAL A 65 10.92 -4.81 -10.70
N GLU A 66 11.10 -4.57 -12.00
CA GLU A 66 10.24 -3.67 -12.77
C GLU A 66 8.79 -4.16 -12.78
N THR A 67 7.85 -3.22 -12.79
CA THR A 67 6.45 -3.53 -13.10
C THR A 67 6.28 -3.70 -14.61
N PRO A 68 5.22 -4.39 -15.05
CA PRO A 68 4.74 -4.31 -16.43
C PRO A 68 4.63 -2.83 -16.87
N GLY A 69 4.92 -2.53 -18.13
CA GLY A 69 5.04 -1.15 -18.62
C GLY A 69 6.43 -0.52 -18.42
N GLY A 70 7.39 -1.26 -17.85
CA GLY A 70 8.78 -0.83 -17.65
C GLY A 70 8.96 0.24 -16.57
N ILE A 71 8.02 0.32 -15.62
CA ILE A 71 8.05 1.33 -14.55
C ILE A 71 8.76 0.71 -13.33
N PRO A 72 9.76 1.40 -12.73
CA PRO A 72 10.36 0.91 -11.50
C PRO A 72 9.35 0.93 -10.35
N ARG A 73 9.30 -0.17 -9.58
CA ARG A 73 8.55 -0.21 -8.32
C ARG A 73 9.07 0.85 -7.35
N ARG A 74 8.14 1.42 -6.59
CA ARG A 74 8.45 2.38 -5.53
C ARG A 74 8.01 1.83 -4.19
N ALA A 75 8.78 2.13 -3.15
CA ALA A 75 8.30 1.87 -1.80
C ALA A 75 7.06 2.73 -1.53
N PRO A 76 6.10 2.29 -0.70
CA PRO A 76 4.87 3.04 -0.45
C PRO A 76 5.10 4.50 -0.02
N ASN A 77 6.18 4.76 0.74
CA ASN A 77 6.54 6.11 1.19
C ASN A 77 7.24 6.98 0.14
N GLN A 78 7.50 6.45 -1.05
CA GLN A 78 8.05 7.17 -2.21
C GLN A 78 7.00 7.42 -3.29
N ASP A 79 5.79 6.90 -3.11
CA ASP A 79 4.65 7.16 -3.98
C ASP A 79 3.78 8.30 -3.42
N ARG A 80 3.59 9.35 -4.21
CA ARG A 80 2.87 10.56 -3.79
C ARG A 80 1.38 10.28 -3.58
N GLU A 81 0.76 9.45 -4.43
CA GLU A 81 -0.65 9.10 -4.29
C GLU A 81 -0.86 8.30 -3.01
N VAL A 82 -0.02 7.29 -2.79
CA VAL A 82 -0.09 6.45 -1.58
C VAL A 82 0.07 7.29 -0.32
N VAL A 83 1.06 8.17 -0.26
CA VAL A 83 1.27 9.04 0.90
C VAL A 83 0.05 9.95 1.15
N ALA A 84 -0.49 10.58 0.10
CA ALA A 84 -1.66 11.45 0.25
C ALA A 84 -2.90 10.68 0.75
N GLU A 85 -3.13 9.48 0.23
CA GLU A 85 -4.25 8.63 0.62
C GLU A 85 -4.08 8.05 2.03
N VAL A 86 -2.85 7.73 2.46
CA VAL A 86 -2.57 7.30 3.84
C VAL A 86 -2.90 8.40 4.84
N LEU A 87 -2.51 9.65 4.55
CA LEU A 87 -2.83 10.79 5.42
C LEU A 87 -4.35 11.00 5.53
N LYS A 88 -5.08 10.92 4.42
CA LYS A 88 -6.56 10.94 4.44
C LYS A 88 -7.16 9.78 5.24
N ALA A 89 -6.52 8.62 5.21
CA ALA A 89 -6.97 7.47 5.99
C ALA A 89 -6.79 7.72 7.50
N PHE A 90 -5.65 8.28 7.91
CA PHE A 90 -5.41 8.68 9.30
C PHE A 90 -6.36 9.78 9.75
N ASP A 91 -6.69 10.74 8.89
CA ASP A 91 -7.72 11.76 9.19
C ASP A 91 -9.10 11.17 9.49
N ARG A 92 -9.43 10.02 8.88
CA ARG A 92 -10.71 9.31 9.12
C ARG A 92 -10.64 8.39 10.34
N ILE A 93 -9.47 7.85 10.65
CA ILE A 93 -9.28 6.86 11.72
C ILE A 93 -9.04 7.53 13.08
N GLY A 94 -8.24 8.59 13.13
CA GLY A 94 -7.90 9.27 14.37
C GLY A 94 -9.05 10.14 14.89
N GLU A 95 -9.24 10.14 16.20
CA GLU A 95 -10.30 10.90 16.87
C GLU A 95 -9.91 12.38 17.08
N ASP A 96 -8.61 12.65 17.26
CA ASP A 96 -8.07 13.99 17.43
C ASP A 96 -6.71 14.21 16.74
N GLU A 97 -6.24 15.46 16.72
CA GLU A 97 -4.98 15.84 16.08
C GLU A 97 -3.73 15.22 16.72
N ASN A 98 -3.75 14.90 18.01
CA ASN A 98 -2.61 14.28 18.67
C ASN A 98 -2.48 12.81 18.23
N GLU A 99 -3.59 12.10 18.13
CA GLU A 99 -3.60 10.72 17.64
C GLU A 99 -3.10 10.66 16.19
N LYS A 100 -3.59 11.55 15.32
CA LYS A 100 -3.14 11.62 13.91
C LYS A 100 -1.63 11.90 13.79
N ASP A 101 -1.12 12.84 14.58
CA ASP A 101 0.31 13.16 14.61
C ASP A 101 1.14 11.96 15.10
N GLU A 102 0.66 11.25 16.13
CA GLU A 102 1.32 10.04 16.63
C GLU A 102 1.33 8.93 15.57
N LEU A 103 0.23 8.70 14.85
CA LEU A 103 0.18 7.74 13.75
C LEU A 103 1.17 8.08 12.64
N CYS A 104 1.30 9.36 12.29
CA CYS A 104 2.28 9.82 11.30
C CYS A 104 3.72 9.56 11.76
N LYS A 105 4.04 9.87 13.01
CA LYS A 105 5.37 9.63 13.60
C LYS A 105 5.72 8.15 13.63
N GLN A 106 4.78 7.31 14.06
CA GLN A 106 4.95 5.87 14.11
C GLN A 106 5.10 5.26 12.72
N LEU A 107 4.31 5.72 11.75
CA LEU A 107 4.43 5.29 10.36
C LEU A 107 5.81 5.65 9.82
N ALA A 108 6.30 6.87 10.08
CA ALA A 108 7.64 7.27 9.68
C ALA A 108 8.73 6.41 10.33
N LYS A 109 8.58 6.03 11.61
CA LYS A 109 9.51 5.14 12.31
C LYS A 109 9.60 3.77 11.65
N PHE A 110 8.45 3.18 11.32
CA PHE A 110 8.36 1.93 10.57
C PHE A 110 8.98 2.04 9.17
N GLN A 111 8.59 3.03 8.37
CA GLN A 111 9.05 3.22 6.99
C GLN A 111 10.55 3.47 6.91
N ASN A 112 11.11 4.20 7.88
CA ASN A 112 12.54 4.45 7.98
C ASN A 112 13.33 3.27 8.60
N LYS A 113 12.66 2.16 8.90
CA LYS A 113 13.27 0.94 9.47
C LYS A 113 14.05 1.24 10.76
N GLN A 114 13.50 2.12 11.60
CA GLN A 114 14.12 2.49 12.88
C GLN A 114 13.84 1.45 13.96
N GLY A 115 14.74 1.32 14.94
CA GLY A 115 14.57 0.39 16.06
C GLY A 115 14.42 -1.07 15.59
N ILE A 116 13.45 -1.77 16.19
CA ILE A 116 13.15 -3.18 15.91
C ILE A 116 12.89 -3.47 14.42
N PHE A 117 12.32 -2.52 13.66
CA PHE A 117 12.01 -2.67 12.23
C PHE A 117 13.27 -2.76 11.35
N GLY A 118 14.40 -2.26 11.84
CA GLY A 118 15.69 -2.31 11.15
C GLY A 118 16.43 -3.63 11.31
N THR A 119 15.97 -4.50 12.23
CA THR A 119 16.65 -5.75 12.53
C THR A 119 16.63 -6.72 11.35
N ALA A 120 17.64 -7.60 11.28
CA ALA A 120 17.70 -8.63 10.23
C ALA A 120 16.49 -9.56 10.27
N TYR A 121 16.02 -9.92 11.46
CA TYR A 121 14.83 -10.76 11.65
C TYR A 121 13.58 -10.09 11.10
N ALA A 122 13.29 -8.84 11.50
CA ALA A 122 12.13 -8.11 11.00
C ALA A 122 12.14 -7.99 9.47
N ARG A 123 13.31 -7.78 8.86
CA ARG A 123 13.46 -7.70 7.39
C ARG A 123 13.22 -9.03 6.68
N ILE A 124 13.76 -10.14 7.20
CA ILE A 124 13.53 -11.46 6.61
C ILE A 124 12.06 -11.82 6.72
N ASP A 125 11.50 -11.63 7.91
CA ASP A 125 10.12 -11.97 8.24
C ASP A 125 9.09 -11.13 7.50
N ALA A 126 9.45 -9.92 7.07
CA ALA A 126 8.62 -9.10 6.19
C ALA A 126 8.24 -9.80 4.87
N THR A 127 9.05 -10.77 4.45
CA THR A 127 8.84 -11.53 3.21
C THR A 127 8.33 -12.96 3.42
N THR A 128 8.37 -13.48 4.65
CA THR A 128 8.01 -14.87 4.96
C THR A 128 6.76 -14.98 5.84
N MET A 129 6.45 -13.95 6.63
CA MET A 129 5.28 -13.90 7.50
C MET A 129 4.09 -13.22 6.82
N SER A 130 2.88 -13.52 7.31
CA SER A 130 1.73 -12.68 6.99
C SER A 130 1.92 -11.27 7.59
N PRO A 131 1.44 -10.21 6.93
CA PRO A 131 1.58 -8.84 7.45
C PRO A 131 0.98 -8.67 8.85
N ILE A 132 -0.14 -9.35 9.13
CA ILE A 132 -0.79 -9.32 10.45
C ILE A 132 0.14 -9.90 11.51
N SER A 133 0.69 -11.10 11.26
CA SER A 133 1.62 -11.75 12.18
C SER A 133 2.89 -10.92 12.37
N TRP A 134 3.38 -10.26 11.31
CA TRP A 134 4.54 -9.39 11.39
C TRP A 134 4.31 -8.20 12.33
N TRP A 135 3.15 -7.52 12.22
CA TRP A 135 2.80 -6.43 13.13
C TRP A 135 2.62 -6.90 14.57
N SER A 136 2.03 -8.08 14.79
CA SER A 136 1.95 -8.67 16.14
C SER A 136 3.31 -8.96 16.76
N THR A 137 4.34 -9.28 15.96
CA THR A 137 5.68 -9.61 16.44
C THR A 137 6.56 -8.37 16.62
N TYR A 138 6.53 -7.44 15.67
CA TYR A 138 7.49 -6.34 15.59
C TYR A 138 6.90 -4.95 15.89
N GLY A 139 5.58 -4.84 16.04
CA GLY A 139 4.87 -3.57 16.23
C GLY A 139 4.98 -2.95 17.63
N SER A 140 5.71 -3.55 18.56
CA SER A 140 5.78 -3.08 19.96
C SER A 140 6.38 -1.68 20.14
N GLU A 141 7.14 -1.20 19.16
CA GLU A 141 7.75 0.13 19.16
C GLU A 141 6.87 1.22 18.51
N THR A 142 5.70 0.82 17.99
CA THR A 142 4.68 1.66 17.34
C THR A 142 3.30 1.05 17.61
N THR A 143 2.87 1.06 18.87
CA THR A 143 1.71 0.30 19.34
C THR A 143 0.40 0.70 18.65
N GLU A 144 0.15 1.99 18.53
CA GLU A 144 -1.05 2.60 17.95
C GLU A 144 -1.14 2.25 16.45
N LEU A 145 -0.02 2.38 15.74
CA LEU A 145 0.07 1.98 14.33
C LEU A 145 -0.13 0.47 14.16
N ALA A 146 0.46 -0.35 15.04
CA ALA A 146 0.37 -1.80 14.95
C ALA A 146 -1.07 -2.30 15.15
N GLU A 147 -1.81 -1.71 16.10
CA GLU A 147 -3.23 -1.99 16.31
C GLU A 147 -4.06 -1.65 15.06
N ILE A 148 -3.85 -0.47 14.48
CA ILE A 148 -4.51 -0.06 13.23
C ILE A 148 -4.14 -1.01 12.10
N ALA A 149 -2.87 -1.37 11.96
CA ALA A 149 -2.40 -2.25 10.90
C ALA A 149 -3.05 -3.63 10.99
N ILE A 150 -3.06 -4.24 12.17
CA ILE A 150 -3.74 -5.52 12.40
C ILE A 150 -5.22 -5.41 12.04
N ARG A 151 -5.92 -4.37 12.52
CA ARG A 151 -7.35 -4.14 12.22
C ARG A 151 -7.60 -3.99 10.72
N VAL A 152 -6.88 -3.10 10.06
CA VAL A 152 -7.03 -2.77 8.63
C VAL A 152 -6.67 -3.94 7.72
N LEU A 153 -5.63 -4.69 8.05
CA LEU A 153 -5.17 -5.85 7.27
C LEU A 153 -6.04 -7.09 7.48
N SER A 154 -6.77 -7.17 8.59
CA SER A 154 -7.72 -8.26 8.88
C SER A 154 -9.09 -8.08 8.22
N GLN A 155 -9.46 -6.84 7.88
CA GLN A 155 -10.76 -6.55 7.27
C GLN A 155 -10.85 -7.12 5.84
N PRO A 156 -11.87 -7.92 5.50
CA PRO A 156 -12.01 -8.47 4.16
C PRO A 156 -12.05 -7.37 3.10
N ILE A 157 -11.51 -7.68 1.92
CA ILE A 157 -11.72 -6.86 0.73
C ILE A 157 -13.13 -7.19 0.22
N SER A 158 -14.13 -6.41 0.60
CA SER A 158 -15.44 -6.45 -0.06
C SER A 158 -15.79 -5.06 -0.57
N SER A 159 -16.50 -5.00 -1.70
CA SER A 159 -16.92 -3.70 -2.28
C SER A 159 -17.90 -2.94 -1.38
N SER A 160 -18.59 -3.60 -0.43
CA SER A 160 -19.45 -2.95 0.56
C SER A 160 -18.77 -2.67 1.91
N SER A 161 -17.60 -3.26 2.17
CA SER A 161 -16.80 -2.97 3.38
C SER A 161 -16.16 -1.58 3.33
N ALA A 162 -16.16 -0.92 2.18
CA ALA A 162 -15.70 0.44 2.01
C ALA A 162 -16.53 1.49 2.78
N GLU A 163 -17.75 1.13 3.21
CA GLU A 163 -18.68 2.02 3.90
C GLU A 163 -18.59 1.93 5.44
N ARG A 164 -17.72 1.07 5.99
CA ARG A 164 -17.60 0.84 7.44
C ARG A 164 -16.20 1.11 7.95
N VAL A 165 -15.77 2.36 7.87
CA VAL A 165 -14.81 2.98 8.81
C VAL A 165 -15.29 4.39 9.07
#